data_AF-A0A7W0VNC5-F1
#
_entry.id   AF-A0A7W0VNC5-F1
#
_cell.length_a   1.000
_cell.length_b   1.000
_cell.length_c   1.000
_cell.angle_alpha   90.00
_cell.angle_beta   90.00
_cell.angle_gamma   90.00
#
_symmetry.space_group_name_H-M   'P 1'
#
loop_
_entity.id
_entity.type
_entity.pdbx_description
1 polymer ?
#
loop_
_entity_poly.entity_id
_entity_poly.type
_entity_poly.pdbx_seq_one_letter_code
_entity_poly.pdbx_strand_id
1 'polypeptide(L)'
;MRLTYAKGTSNKFWEGRVEGRTLVVRFGKNGTEGQTKKKALASSTAATAELEKLIGEKRRKGYVQAGAPAAGKPVPAKKTPRRAAGKTPSIAELWASLEEFVATTPQRLHLNPPAKEKAIRAAERTMKQSFPDDFRASLLVHDGQEKGDGDDTFPWLSGHPRLASLDRIVEAWKDQCETHEKFQGSDAPIEIDKGRMMHYLWHPKRIPIAGNPWWDQDNTYLDFIPGPNGAPGQLVCFGKGYVDGLWCSASFGAAFALYVDAVVSRKWLWEKGCFAADAKDKKRRRMSWSTYAAKQRAP
;
A
#
# COMPACT_ATOMS: atom_id res chain seq x y z
N MET A 1 -11.25 -12.02 -13.02
CA MET A 1 -9.96 -12.70 -13.26
C MET A 1 -10.00 -13.42 -14.61
N ARG A 2 -8.99 -13.26 -15.47
CA ARG A 2 -8.88 -13.95 -16.77
C ARG A 2 -7.60 -14.81 -16.82
N LEU A 3 -7.76 -16.07 -17.17
CA LEU A 3 -6.71 -17.06 -17.31
C LEU A 3 -6.71 -17.62 -18.74
N THR A 4 -5.54 -17.98 -19.23
CA THR A 4 -5.33 -18.59 -20.55
C THR A 4 -4.56 -19.88 -20.43
N TYR A 5 -4.86 -20.83 -21.32
CA TYR A 5 -4.16 -22.10 -21.43
C TYR A 5 -3.75 -22.31 -22.88
N ALA A 6 -2.45 -22.50 -23.09
CA ALA A 6 -1.87 -22.80 -24.39
C ALA A 6 -0.95 -24.02 -24.27
N LYS A 7 -1.33 -25.14 -24.92
CA LYS A 7 -0.49 -26.35 -25.04
C LYS A 7 -0.84 -27.08 -26.34
N GLY A 8 0.15 -27.30 -27.21
CA GLY A 8 -0.07 -27.86 -28.55
C GLY A 8 -1.03 -26.98 -29.38
N THR A 9 -2.02 -27.59 -30.04
CA THR A 9 -3.07 -26.87 -30.80
C THR A 9 -4.19 -26.28 -29.93
N SER A 10 -4.16 -26.50 -28.60
CA SER A 10 -5.19 -25.99 -27.69
C SER A 10 -4.84 -24.59 -27.19
N ASN A 11 -5.66 -23.60 -27.58
CA ASN A 11 -5.58 -22.22 -27.10
C ASN A 11 -6.94 -21.79 -26.50
N LYS A 12 -7.04 -21.76 -25.17
CA LYS A 12 -8.30 -21.59 -24.43
C LYS A 12 -8.19 -20.44 -23.44
N PHE A 13 -9.31 -19.79 -23.15
CA PHE A 13 -9.45 -18.86 -22.05
C PHE A 13 -10.53 -19.28 -21.06
N TRP A 14 -10.35 -18.84 -19.83
CA TRP A 14 -11.31 -18.95 -18.76
C TRP A 14 -11.32 -17.65 -17.98
N GLU A 15 -12.49 -17.14 -17.68
CA GLU A 15 -12.69 -15.87 -16.99
C GLU A 15 -13.78 -16.05 -15.94
N GLY A 16 -13.49 -15.64 -14.71
CA GLY A 16 -14.45 -15.66 -13.62
C GLY A 16 -14.55 -14.29 -12.97
N ARG A 17 -15.76 -13.87 -12.65
CA ARG A 17 -16.06 -12.64 -11.91
C ARG A 17 -17.26 -12.86 -11.00
N VAL A 18 -17.32 -12.11 -9.90
CA VAL A 18 -18.45 -12.09 -8.97
C VAL A 18 -19.25 -10.80 -9.18
N GLU A 19 -20.55 -10.94 -9.37
CA GLU A 19 -21.52 -9.85 -9.44
C GLU A 19 -22.49 -10.03 -8.25
N GLY A 20 -22.21 -9.36 -7.13
CA GLY A 20 -22.96 -9.54 -5.88
C GLY A 20 -22.85 -10.98 -5.36
N ARG A 21 -23.96 -11.73 -5.34
CA ARG A 21 -24.01 -13.16 -4.98
C ARG A 21 -23.93 -14.12 -6.16
N THR A 22 -23.74 -13.60 -7.38
CA THR A 22 -23.73 -14.40 -8.60
C THR A 22 -22.31 -14.55 -9.13
N LEU A 23 -21.86 -15.79 -9.24
CA LEU A 23 -20.61 -16.13 -9.92
C LEU A 23 -20.86 -16.23 -11.43
N VAL A 24 -20.18 -15.41 -12.21
CA VAL A 24 -20.23 -15.42 -13.68
C VAL A 24 -18.91 -15.95 -14.21
N VAL A 25 -18.98 -17.05 -14.96
CA VAL A 25 -17.83 -17.73 -15.55
C VAL A 25 -17.98 -17.75 -17.07
N ARG A 26 -17.01 -17.20 -17.80
CA ARG A 26 -16.93 -17.22 -19.26
C ARG A 26 -15.73 -18.03 -19.70
N PHE A 27 -15.90 -18.98 -20.63
CA PHE A 27 -14.79 -19.81 -21.11
C PHE A 27 -14.94 -20.17 -22.59
N GLY A 28 -13.83 -20.36 -23.29
CA GLY A 28 -13.85 -20.63 -24.73
C GLY A 28 -12.46 -20.83 -25.33
N LYS A 29 -12.40 -20.92 -26.66
CA LYS A 29 -11.13 -20.82 -27.39
C LYS A 29 -10.73 -19.34 -27.49
N ASN A 30 -9.45 -19.02 -27.37
CA ASN A 30 -9.00 -17.64 -27.54
C ASN A 30 -9.35 -17.16 -28.96
N GLY A 31 -10.00 -16.00 -29.05
CA GLY A 31 -10.50 -15.43 -30.32
C GLY A 31 -11.98 -15.70 -30.62
N THR A 32 -12.70 -16.45 -29.79
CA THR A 32 -14.17 -16.59 -29.89
C THR A 32 -14.89 -15.89 -28.74
N GLU A 33 -16.19 -15.62 -28.87
CA GLU A 33 -17.00 -15.01 -27.80
C GLU A 33 -17.06 -15.88 -26.53
N GLY A 34 -16.84 -17.19 -26.67
CA GLY A 34 -16.90 -18.16 -25.58
C GLY A 34 -18.33 -18.39 -25.06
N GLN A 35 -18.46 -19.23 -24.04
CA GLN A 35 -19.72 -19.53 -23.37
C GLN A 35 -19.71 -18.93 -21.97
N THR A 36 -20.84 -18.34 -21.56
CA THR A 36 -21.00 -17.75 -20.22
C THR A 36 -21.98 -18.59 -19.40
N LYS A 37 -21.58 -18.96 -18.20
CA LYS A 37 -22.43 -19.58 -17.18
C LYS A 37 -22.54 -18.65 -15.97
N LYS A 38 -23.76 -18.53 -15.44
CA LYS A 38 -24.04 -17.79 -14.20
C LYS A 38 -24.51 -18.79 -13.15
N LYS A 39 -23.98 -18.70 -11.94
CA LYS A 39 -24.36 -19.51 -10.78
C LYS A 39 -24.64 -18.58 -9.60
N ALA A 40 -25.89 -18.51 -9.17
CA ALA A 40 -26.25 -17.77 -7.96
C ALA A 40 -25.86 -18.60 -6.73
N LEU A 41 -25.22 -17.95 -5.77
CA LEU A 41 -24.81 -18.55 -4.50
C LEU A 41 -25.53 -17.86 -3.33
N ALA A 42 -25.40 -18.44 -2.15
CA ALA A 42 -26.12 -17.99 -0.95
C ALA A 42 -25.72 -16.57 -0.51
N SER A 43 -24.47 -16.16 -0.75
CA SER A 43 -23.95 -14.83 -0.39
C SER A 43 -22.83 -14.39 -1.33
N SER A 44 -22.47 -13.11 -1.29
CA SER A 44 -21.32 -12.56 -2.03
C SER A 44 -20.00 -13.20 -1.59
N THR A 45 -19.81 -13.41 -0.29
CA THR A 45 -18.64 -14.11 0.27
C THR A 45 -18.54 -15.55 -0.26
N ALA A 46 -19.66 -16.27 -0.32
CA ALA A 46 -19.69 -17.61 -0.90
C ALA A 46 -19.36 -17.62 -2.41
N ALA A 47 -19.77 -16.57 -3.14
CA ALA A 47 -19.42 -16.41 -4.55
C ALA A 47 -17.93 -16.12 -4.78
N THR A 48 -17.31 -15.33 -3.89
CA THR A 48 -15.87 -15.08 -3.93
C THR A 48 -15.06 -16.33 -3.60
N ALA A 49 -15.43 -17.07 -2.54
CA ALA A 49 -14.77 -18.32 -2.18
C ALA A 49 -14.87 -19.39 -3.29
N GLU A 50 -16.04 -19.53 -3.93
CA GLU A 50 -16.21 -20.45 -5.07
C GLU A 50 -15.40 -19.98 -6.30
N LEU A 51 -15.29 -18.67 -6.54
CA LEU A 51 -14.44 -18.13 -7.60
C LEU A 51 -12.96 -18.49 -7.38
N GLU A 52 -12.46 -18.34 -6.15
CA GLU A 52 -11.10 -18.68 -5.75
C GLU A 52 -10.81 -20.17 -5.91
N LYS A 53 -11.75 -21.03 -5.49
CA LYS A 53 -11.68 -22.48 -5.70
C LYS A 53 -11.53 -22.83 -7.18
N LEU A 54 -12.37 -22.24 -8.05
CA LEU A 54 -12.27 -22.46 -9.49
C LEU A 54 -10.97 -21.93 -10.09
N ILE A 55 -10.44 -20.80 -9.59
CA ILE A 55 -9.13 -20.28 -10.01
C ILE A 55 -8.01 -21.28 -9.64
N GLY A 56 -8.04 -21.81 -8.42
CA GLY A 56 -7.09 -22.84 -7.97
C GLY A 56 -7.14 -24.11 -8.84
N GLU A 57 -8.34 -24.61 -9.14
CA GLU A 57 -8.52 -25.75 -10.04
C GLU A 57 -8.01 -25.48 -11.46
N LYS A 58 -8.21 -24.27 -11.99
CA LYS A 58 -7.73 -23.89 -13.33
C LYS A 58 -6.21 -23.75 -13.37
N ARG A 59 -5.60 -23.18 -12.32
CA ARG A 59 -4.14 -23.08 -12.19
C ARG A 59 -3.47 -24.46 -12.09
N ARG A 60 -4.05 -25.40 -11.33
CA ARG A 60 -3.58 -26.80 -11.29
C ARG A 60 -3.66 -27.49 -12.66
N LYS A 61 -4.64 -27.12 -13.48
CA LYS A 61 -4.80 -27.59 -14.88
C LYS A 61 -3.89 -26.85 -15.88
N GLY A 62 -2.96 -26.03 -15.39
CA GLY A 62 -1.96 -25.32 -16.21
C GLY A 62 -2.45 -24.01 -16.83
N TYR A 63 -3.61 -23.48 -16.41
CA TYR A 63 -4.03 -22.15 -16.87
C TYR A 63 -3.19 -21.08 -16.17
N VAL A 64 -2.57 -20.21 -16.97
CA VAL A 64 -1.73 -19.09 -16.51
C VAL A 64 -2.51 -17.78 -16.65
N GLN A 65 -2.14 -16.77 -15.86
CA GLN A 65 -2.79 -15.47 -15.94
C GLN A 65 -2.46 -14.81 -17.29
N ALA A 66 -3.50 -14.40 -18.03
CA ALA A 66 -3.32 -13.86 -19.37
C ALA A 66 -2.65 -12.47 -19.28
N GLY A 67 -1.39 -12.37 -19.72
CA GLY A 67 -0.61 -11.13 -19.68
C GLY A 67 0.90 -11.27 -19.38
N ALA A 68 1.48 -12.46 -19.39
CA ALA A 68 2.94 -12.61 -19.29
C ALA A 68 3.60 -12.35 -20.66
N PRO A 69 4.53 -11.37 -20.80
CA PRO A 69 5.43 -11.35 -21.94
C PRO A 69 6.47 -12.48 -21.79
N ALA A 70 6.72 -13.19 -22.88
CA ALA A 70 7.84 -14.12 -23.00
C ALA A 70 9.18 -13.36 -22.85
N ALA A 71 10.16 -14.04 -22.25
CA ALA A 71 11.50 -13.54 -21.97
C ALA A 71 12.18 -12.91 -23.21
N GLY A 72 12.54 -11.63 -23.09
CA GLY A 72 13.38 -10.89 -24.04
C GLY A 72 14.54 -10.23 -23.28
N LYS A 73 15.75 -10.41 -23.82
CA LYS A 73 17.04 -9.90 -23.31
C LYS A 73 17.03 -8.38 -22.98
N PRO A 74 17.92 -7.91 -22.07
CA PRO A 74 17.85 -6.57 -21.52
C PRO A 74 18.10 -5.50 -22.59
N VAL A 75 17.17 -4.57 -22.71
CA VAL A 75 17.28 -3.38 -23.57
C VAL A 75 17.62 -2.19 -22.66
N PRO A 76 18.63 -1.35 -22.99
CA PRO A 76 19.09 -0.29 -22.11
C PRO A 76 18.01 0.80 -21.93
N ALA A 77 17.94 1.33 -20.71
CA ALA A 77 17.00 2.35 -20.30
C ALA A 77 17.07 3.61 -21.19
N LYS A 78 16.00 3.86 -21.96
CA LYS A 78 15.78 5.16 -22.58
C LYS A 78 15.17 6.13 -21.56
N LYS A 79 15.85 7.27 -21.42
CA LYS A 79 15.53 8.40 -20.54
C LYS A 79 14.16 9.00 -20.87
N THR A 80 13.29 9.05 -19.87
CA THR A 80 12.04 9.84 -19.86
C THR A 80 12.36 11.32 -19.60
N PRO A 81 11.52 12.28 -20.03
CA PRO A 81 11.82 13.70 -19.92
C PRO A 81 11.83 14.17 -18.47
N ARG A 82 12.89 14.88 -18.11
CA ARG A 82 13.10 15.54 -16.81
C ARG A 82 12.09 16.69 -16.68
N ARG A 83 11.09 16.53 -15.80
CA ARG A 83 10.39 17.69 -15.21
C ARG A 83 11.46 18.60 -14.59
N ALA A 84 11.37 19.91 -14.84
CA ALA A 84 12.37 20.90 -14.45
C ALA A 84 12.92 20.65 -13.03
N ALA A 85 14.24 20.75 -12.89
CA ALA A 85 14.98 20.54 -11.65
C ALA A 85 14.65 21.62 -10.61
N GLY A 86 13.48 21.53 -9.98
CA GLY A 86 13.24 22.12 -8.67
C GLY A 86 14.02 21.32 -7.63
N LYS A 87 14.59 22.02 -6.64
CA LYS A 87 15.20 21.42 -5.46
C LYS A 87 14.14 20.51 -4.79
N THR A 88 14.46 19.23 -4.56
CA THR A 88 13.57 18.36 -3.78
C THR A 88 13.42 18.95 -2.38
N PRO A 89 12.18 19.17 -1.89
CA PRO A 89 11.98 19.73 -0.57
C PRO A 89 12.50 18.76 0.50
N SER A 90 13.10 19.32 1.54
CA SER A 90 13.48 18.62 2.76
C SER A 90 12.25 18.18 3.55
N ILE A 91 12.42 17.23 4.46
CA ILE A 91 11.33 16.76 5.33
C ILE A 91 10.76 17.88 6.20
N ALA A 92 11.61 18.80 6.68
CA ALA A 92 11.17 19.96 7.43
C ALA A 92 10.33 20.94 6.59
N GLU A 93 10.72 21.19 5.33
CA GLU A 93 9.93 22.04 4.40
C GLU A 93 8.58 21.38 4.07
N LEU A 94 8.53 20.06 3.97
CA LEU A 94 7.29 19.31 3.77
C LEU A 94 6.33 19.41 4.96
N TRP A 95 6.84 19.28 6.19
CA TRP A 95 6.04 19.48 7.41
C TRP A 95 5.51 20.91 7.49
N ALA A 96 6.39 21.91 7.33
CA ALA A 96 6.01 23.32 7.35
C ALA A 96 4.89 23.63 6.33
N SER A 97 5.01 23.11 5.10
CA SER A 97 4.00 23.29 4.06
C SER A 97 2.66 22.66 4.44
N LEU A 98 2.68 21.48 5.07
CA LEU A 98 1.48 20.79 5.52
C LEU A 98 0.81 21.52 6.70
N GLU A 99 1.59 21.97 7.67
CA GLU A 99 1.11 22.74 8.83
C GLU A 99 0.47 24.06 8.38
N GLU A 100 1.14 24.82 7.50
CA GLU A 100 0.62 26.06 6.94
C GLU A 100 -0.72 25.82 6.21
N PHE A 101 -0.81 24.76 5.41
CA PHE A 101 -2.05 24.40 4.75
C PHE A 101 -3.15 24.05 5.75
N VAL A 102 -2.89 23.15 6.70
CA VAL A 102 -3.91 22.70 7.67
C VAL A 102 -4.36 23.83 8.57
N ALA A 103 -3.51 24.82 8.88
CA ALA A 103 -3.90 26.03 9.61
C ALA A 103 -4.99 26.85 8.88
N THR A 104 -5.13 26.71 7.56
CA THR A 104 -6.22 27.33 6.78
C THR A 104 -7.54 26.55 6.83
N THR A 105 -7.58 25.43 7.56
CA THR A 105 -8.71 24.51 7.61
C THR A 105 -9.22 24.29 9.06
N PRO A 106 -10.45 23.78 9.24
CA PRO A 106 -10.94 23.39 10.57
C PRO A 106 -10.20 22.19 11.17
N GLN A 107 -9.43 21.44 10.38
CA GLN A 107 -8.76 20.21 10.82
C GLN A 107 -7.52 20.51 11.66
N ARG A 108 -7.03 19.49 12.38
CA ARG A 108 -5.82 19.56 13.18
C ARG A 108 -4.96 18.32 12.91
N LEU A 109 -3.64 18.54 12.81
CA LEU A 109 -2.67 17.45 12.62
C LEU A 109 -2.32 16.72 13.93
N HIS A 110 -2.57 17.34 15.09
CA HIS A 110 -2.28 16.79 16.41
C HIS A 110 -0.84 16.27 16.58
N LEU A 111 0.12 17.06 16.07
CA LEU A 111 1.53 16.70 16.05
C LEU A 111 2.15 16.80 17.44
N ASN A 112 2.94 15.80 17.78
CA ASN A 112 3.78 15.84 18.97
C ASN A 112 5.02 16.74 18.73
N PRO A 113 5.65 17.23 19.80
CA PRO A 113 6.96 17.88 19.70
C PRO A 113 8.02 16.96 19.07
N PRO A 114 9.15 17.51 18.59
CA PRO A 114 10.27 16.73 18.09
C PRO A 114 10.73 15.61 19.03
N ALA A 115 11.02 14.44 18.47
CA ALA A 115 11.71 13.37 19.19
C ALA A 115 13.16 13.79 19.51
N LYS A 116 13.66 13.39 20.68
CA LYS A 116 15.06 13.63 21.05
C LYS A 116 15.98 12.67 20.30
N GLU A 117 17.11 13.15 19.78
CA GLU A 117 18.13 12.34 19.11
C GLU A 117 18.57 11.12 19.96
N LYS A 118 18.70 11.30 21.28
CA LYS A 118 19.00 10.21 22.23
C LYS A 118 17.93 9.12 22.24
N ALA A 119 16.65 9.51 22.15
CA ALA A 119 15.51 8.58 22.13
C ALA A 119 15.48 7.81 20.80
N ILE A 120 15.66 8.49 19.65
CA ILE A 120 15.74 7.85 18.33
C ILE A 120 16.85 6.78 18.34
N ARG A 121 18.05 7.11 18.80
CA ARG A 121 19.16 6.15 18.90
C ARG A 121 18.86 4.99 19.86
N ALA A 122 18.11 5.23 20.93
CA ALA A 122 17.70 4.17 21.86
C ALA A 122 16.70 3.20 21.21
N ALA A 123 15.74 3.73 20.45
CA ALA A 123 14.80 2.94 19.68
C ALA A 123 15.52 2.08 18.62
N GLU A 124 16.41 2.67 17.82
CA GLU A 124 17.20 1.93 16.81
C GLU A 124 18.05 0.82 17.42
N ARG A 125 18.69 1.08 18.57
CA ARG A 125 19.43 0.06 19.32
C ARG A 125 18.52 -1.07 19.81
N THR A 126 17.33 -0.73 20.31
CA THR A 126 16.34 -1.70 20.80
C THR A 126 15.86 -2.59 19.66
N MET A 127 15.55 -1.99 18.51
CA MET A 127 15.04 -2.68 17.32
C MET A 127 16.13 -3.35 16.48
N LYS A 128 17.40 -3.10 16.81
CA LYS A 128 18.58 -3.54 16.03
C LYS A 128 18.48 -3.16 14.55
N GLN A 129 17.91 -1.99 14.29
CA GLN A 129 17.65 -1.48 12.94
C GLN A 129 17.82 0.03 12.94
N SER A 130 18.68 0.55 12.06
CA SER A 130 18.76 1.98 11.80
C SER A 130 17.57 2.42 10.96
N PHE A 131 16.99 3.55 11.33
CA PHE A 131 15.92 4.16 10.55
C PHE A 131 16.48 4.84 9.28
N PRO A 132 15.71 4.91 8.19
CA PRO A 132 16.08 5.70 7.03
C PRO A 132 16.21 7.19 7.40
N ASP A 133 17.15 7.89 6.78
CA ASP A 133 17.47 9.29 7.12
C ASP A 133 16.26 10.23 6.98
N ASP A 134 15.40 9.98 5.99
CA ASP A 134 14.19 10.77 5.77
C ASP A 134 13.12 10.55 6.86
N PHE A 135 13.00 9.34 7.39
CA PHE A 135 12.15 9.06 8.54
C PHE A 135 12.73 9.63 9.84
N ARG A 136 14.05 9.52 10.06
CA ARG A 136 14.72 10.17 11.20
C ARG A 136 14.52 11.67 11.18
N ALA A 137 14.70 12.29 10.01
CA ALA A 137 14.45 13.71 9.81
C ALA A 137 13.00 14.08 10.16
N SER A 138 12.03 13.21 9.86
CA SER A 138 10.63 13.43 10.26
C SER A 138 10.44 13.40 11.77
N LEU A 139 11.01 12.40 12.46
CA LEU A 139 10.93 12.28 13.93
C LEU A 139 11.55 13.50 14.64
N LEU A 140 12.61 14.06 14.05
CA LEU A 140 13.27 15.28 14.55
C LEU A 140 12.44 16.57 14.31
N VAL A 141 11.35 16.51 13.56
CA VAL A 141 10.37 17.60 13.45
C VAL A 141 9.15 17.30 14.34
N HIS A 142 8.57 16.11 14.22
CA HIS A 142 7.41 15.69 15.03
C HIS A 142 7.50 14.21 15.42
N ASP A 143 7.30 13.92 16.70
CA ASP A 143 7.24 12.55 17.23
C ASP A 143 5.84 11.92 17.07
N GLY A 144 5.37 11.86 15.82
CA GLY A 144 4.06 11.30 15.48
C GLY A 144 2.87 12.21 15.82
N GLN A 145 1.69 11.59 15.84
CA GLN A 145 0.37 12.21 15.99
C GLN A 145 -0.42 11.45 17.06
N GLU A 146 -0.18 11.71 18.34
CA GLU A 146 -0.75 10.89 19.42
C GLU A 146 -2.11 11.37 19.93
N LYS A 147 -2.44 12.66 19.72
CA LYS A 147 -3.72 13.22 20.20
C LYS A 147 -4.83 13.10 19.15
N GLY A 148 -6.06 12.85 19.60
CA GLY A 148 -7.28 12.75 18.78
C GLY A 148 -7.94 11.36 18.86
N ASP A 149 -9.25 11.30 18.70
CA ASP A 149 -10.04 10.06 18.75
C ASP A 149 -10.55 9.72 17.35
N GLY A 150 -9.96 8.69 16.72
CA GLY A 150 -10.49 7.88 15.60
C GLY A 150 -10.87 8.55 14.26
N ASP A 151 -11.58 9.67 14.32
CA ASP A 151 -12.31 10.28 13.21
C ASP A 151 -12.03 11.80 13.07
N ASP A 152 -11.45 12.45 14.08
CA ASP A 152 -11.13 13.90 14.08
C ASP A 152 -9.71 14.22 13.59
N THR A 153 -8.83 13.21 13.58
CA THR A 153 -7.40 13.42 13.33
C THR A 153 -7.12 13.41 11.84
N PHE A 154 -6.40 14.42 11.37
CA PHE A 154 -5.95 14.47 9.98
C PHE A 154 -4.99 13.28 9.71
N PRO A 155 -5.32 12.38 8.76
CA PRO A 155 -4.63 11.11 8.61
C PRO A 155 -3.22 11.29 8.04
N TRP A 156 -2.23 10.55 8.56
CA TRP A 156 -0.92 10.42 7.94
C TRP A 156 -1.05 9.59 6.67
N LEU A 157 -0.83 10.18 5.49
CA LEU A 157 -1.22 9.60 4.19
C LEU A 157 -2.74 9.36 4.06
N SER A 158 -3.27 9.48 2.84
CA SER A 158 -4.73 9.41 2.69
C SER A 158 -5.29 8.05 3.09
N GLY A 159 -6.25 8.05 4.02
CA GLY A 159 -6.99 6.84 4.43
C GLY A 159 -6.14 5.88 5.25
N HIS A 160 -5.02 6.37 5.78
CA HIS A 160 -4.15 5.63 6.67
C HIS A 160 -4.30 6.22 8.09
N PRO A 161 -4.11 5.40 9.13
CA PRO A 161 -4.15 5.88 10.51
C PRO A 161 -2.99 6.83 10.84
N ARG A 162 -3.01 7.34 12.06
CA ARG A 162 -2.05 8.32 12.58
C ARG A 162 -0.61 7.82 12.55
N LEU A 163 0.33 8.73 12.29
CA LEU A 163 1.75 8.48 12.49
C LEU A 163 1.99 8.22 13.98
N ALA A 164 2.61 7.11 14.34
CA ALA A 164 2.83 6.74 15.74
C ALA A 164 4.01 7.53 16.33
N SER A 165 3.95 7.80 17.63
CA SER A 165 5.11 8.28 18.38
C SER A 165 6.18 7.19 18.48
N LEU A 166 7.42 7.58 18.73
CA LEU A 166 8.55 6.67 18.81
C LEU A 166 8.36 5.56 19.86
N ASP A 167 7.79 5.90 21.01
CA ASP A 167 7.49 4.93 22.06
C ASP A 167 6.45 3.89 21.57
N ARG A 168 5.38 4.36 20.91
CA ARG A 168 4.36 3.49 20.31
C ARG A 168 4.92 2.60 19.20
N ILE A 169 5.86 3.11 18.41
CA ILE A 169 6.57 2.33 17.39
C ILE A 169 7.36 1.19 18.05
N VAL A 170 8.11 1.47 19.11
CA VAL A 170 8.90 0.47 19.83
C VAL A 170 8.02 -0.56 20.51
N GLU A 171 6.91 -0.15 21.13
CA GLU A 171 5.91 -1.06 21.71
C GLU A 171 5.31 -1.99 20.66
N ALA A 172 4.76 -1.43 19.58
CA ALA A 172 4.15 -2.21 18.50
C ALA A 172 5.16 -3.16 17.84
N TRP A 173 6.43 -2.74 17.71
CA TRP A 173 7.48 -3.59 17.21
C TRP A 173 7.79 -4.77 18.14
N LYS A 174 7.78 -4.58 19.47
CA LYS A 174 7.97 -5.68 20.44
C LYS A 174 6.83 -6.70 20.33
N ASP A 175 5.58 -6.24 20.32
CA ASP A 175 4.41 -7.10 20.16
C ASP A 175 4.48 -7.89 18.85
N GLN A 176 4.93 -7.24 17.78
CA GLN A 176 5.14 -7.89 16.48
C GLN A 176 6.27 -8.93 16.53
N CYS A 177 7.36 -8.67 17.26
CA CYS A 177 8.44 -9.66 17.43
C CYS A 177 7.93 -10.90 18.17
N GLU A 178 7.19 -10.72 19.26
CA GLU A 178 6.59 -11.85 19.97
C GLU A 178 5.60 -12.63 19.08
N THR A 179 4.80 -11.91 18.29
CA THR A 179 3.86 -12.53 17.36
C THR A 179 4.60 -13.30 16.27
N HIS A 180 5.69 -12.76 15.73
CA HIS A 180 6.54 -13.45 14.78
C HIS A 180 7.10 -14.74 15.39
N GLU A 181 7.68 -14.69 16.59
CA GLU A 181 8.21 -15.88 17.27
C GLU A 181 7.14 -16.95 17.53
N LYS A 182 5.91 -16.54 17.86
CA LYS A 182 4.78 -17.46 18.13
C LYS A 182 4.20 -18.10 16.86
N PHE A 183 4.17 -17.37 15.74
CA PHE A 183 3.40 -17.75 14.55
C PHE A 183 4.22 -17.88 13.26
N GLN A 184 5.56 -17.87 13.35
CA GLN A 184 6.40 -18.09 12.17
C GLN A 184 6.15 -19.49 11.58
N GLY A 185 5.40 -19.54 10.47
CA GLY A 185 5.19 -20.75 9.69
C GLY A 185 6.42 -21.10 8.84
N SER A 186 6.49 -22.35 8.37
CA SER A 186 7.55 -22.84 7.49
C SER A 186 7.35 -22.45 6.02
N ASP A 187 6.25 -21.79 5.68
CA ASP A 187 5.94 -21.41 4.30
C ASP A 187 6.88 -20.32 3.79
N ALA A 188 7.33 -20.50 2.55
CA ALA A 188 8.16 -19.50 1.89
C ALA A 188 7.35 -18.21 1.64
N PRO A 189 7.97 -17.03 1.82
CA PRO A 189 7.31 -15.77 1.55
C PRO A 189 6.93 -15.64 0.07
N ILE A 190 5.76 -15.05 -0.17
CA ILE A 190 5.19 -14.91 -1.51
C ILE A 190 5.54 -13.53 -2.06
N GLU A 191 6.11 -13.49 -3.26
CA GLU A 191 6.32 -12.23 -3.98
C GLU A 191 4.98 -11.57 -4.35
N ILE A 192 4.83 -10.31 -3.99
CA ILE A 192 3.69 -9.46 -4.31
C ILE A 192 4.16 -8.16 -4.96
N ASP A 193 3.22 -7.41 -5.52
CA ASP A 193 3.48 -6.13 -6.18
C ASP A 193 4.61 -6.19 -7.24
N LYS A 194 4.58 -7.24 -8.07
CA LYS A 194 5.61 -7.52 -9.10
C LYS A 194 7.02 -7.66 -8.50
N GLY A 195 7.12 -8.31 -7.34
CA GLY A 195 8.38 -8.58 -6.66
C GLY A 195 8.96 -7.38 -5.92
N ARG A 196 8.23 -6.27 -5.75
CA ARG A 196 8.70 -5.16 -4.89
C ARG A 196 8.56 -5.48 -3.41
N MET A 197 7.58 -6.31 -3.08
CA MET A 197 7.23 -6.65 -1.72
C MET A 197 7.18 -8.16 -1.56
N MET A 198 7.37 -8.59 -0.32
CA MET A 198 7.13 -9.97 0.09
C MET A 198 5.95 -9.98 1.06
N HIS A 199 5.04 -10.93 0.86
CA HIS A 199 3.91 -11.17 1.76
C HIS A 199 4.42 -11.94 2.99
N TYR A 200 4.38 -11.27 4.13
CA TYR A 200 4.70 -11.82 5.45
C TYR A 200 3.59 -11.40 6.39
N LEU A 201 3.12 -12.30 7.27
CA LEU A 201 2.15 -11.93 8.30
C LEU A 201 2.76 -10.98 9.33
N TRP A 202 3.94 -11.33 9.88
CA TRP A 202 4.69 -10.51 10.84
C TRP A 202 6.20 -10.74 10.65
N HIS A 203 7.03 -9.70 10.78
CA HIS A 203 8.49 -9.87 10.73
C HIS A 203 9.23 -8.71 11.43
N PRO A 204 10.24 -8.96 12.29
CA PRO A 204 10.97 -7.91 13.03
C PRO A 204 11.58 -6.80 12.17
N LYS A 205 11.97 -7.12 10.93
CA LYS A 205 12.49 -6.19 9.92
C LYS A 205 11.42 -5.39 9.15
N ARG A 206 10.16 -5.46 9.55
CA ARG A 206 9.09 -4.61 9.00
C ARG A 206 8.57 -3.73 10.14
N ILE A 207 9.11 -2.52 10.26
CA ILE A 207 8.87 -1.68 11.44
C ILE A 207 7.53 -0.94 11.27
N PRO A 208 6.54 -1.12 12.16
CA PRO A 208 5.30 -0.35 12.13
C PRO A 208 5.57 1.12 12.47
N ILE A 209 5.03 2.06 11.69
CA ILE A 209 5.20 3.50 11.93
C ILE A 209 3.89 4.28 11.97
N ALA A 210 2.78 3.72 11.48
CA ALA A 210 1.48 4.36 11.56
C ALA A 210 0.39 3.29 11.68
N GLY A 211 -0.58 3.53 12.55
CA GLY A 211 -1.62 2.57 12.90
C GLY A 211 -2.69 3.19 13.78
N ASN A 212 -3.84 2.54 13.88
CA ASN A 212 -4.83 2.92 14.87
C ASN A 212 -4.34 2.50 16.28
N PRO A 213 -4.96 2.96 17.38
CA PRO A 213 -4.50 2.65 18.73
C PRO A 213 -4.32 1.14 19.02
N TRP A 214 -5.10 0.29 18.33
CA TRP A 214 -5.09 -1.16 18.49
C TRP A 214 -4.23 -1.91 17.46
N TRP A 215 -3.63 -1.19 16.50
CA TRP A 215 -2.86 -1.77 15.38
C TRP A 215 -3.57 -2.88 14.59
N ASP A 216 -4.91 -2.93 14.62
CA ASP A 216 -5.72 -4.01 14.04
C ASP A 216 -6.33 -3.66 12.67
N GLN A 217 -5.93 -2.52 12.10
CA GLN A 217 -6.40 -1.99 10.81
C GLN A 217 -5.26 -1.96 9.78
N ASP A 218 -5.43 -1.14 8.75
CA ASP A 218 -4.38 -0.84 7.78
C ASP A 218 -3.26 -0.05 8.44
N ASN A 219 -2.08 -0.65 8.55
CA ASN A 219 -0.91 -0.04 9.17
C ASN A 219 0.14 0.28 8.10
N THR A 220 0.94 1.31 8.34
CA THR A 220 2.10 1.68 7.52
C THR A 220 3.39 1.17 8.16
N TYR A 221 4.30 0.67 7.34
CA TYR A 221 5.55 0.07 7.76
C TYR A 221 6.73 0.57 6.95
N LEU A 222 7.90 0.62 7.60
CA LEU A 222 9.21 0.63 6.95
C LEU A 222 9.65 -0.82 6.71
N ASP A 223 9.81 -1.21 5.44
CA ASP A 223 10.06 -2.58 5.02
C ASP A 223 11.54 -2.81 4.69
N PHE A 224 12.26 -3.52 5.55
CA PHE A 224 13.68 -3.87 5.37
C PHE A 224 13.89 -5.30 4.84
N ILE A 225 12.81 -5.95 4.40
CA ILE A 225 12.80 -7.28 3.76
C ILE A 225 12.02 -7.23 2.43
N PRO A 226 12.38 -6.31 1.53
CA PRO A 226 11.67 -6.14 0.26
C PRO A 226 11.78 -7.39 -0.61
N GLY A 227 10.94 -7.45 -1.64
CA GLY A 227 11.12 -8.41 -2.71
C GLY A 227 12.31 -8.06 -3.62
N PRO A 228 12.64 -8.91 -4.62
CA PRO A 228 13.80 -8.71 -5.50
C PRO A 228 13.82 -7.39 -6.27
N ASN A 229 12.66 -6.75 -6.46
CA ASN A 229 12.52 -5.47 -7.16
C ASN A 229 12.26 -4.28 -6.21
N GLY A 230 12.28 -4.51 -4.89
CA GLY A 230 12.02 -3.47 -3.89
C GLY A 230 13.30 -2.86 -3.32
N ALA A 231 13.14 -1.89 -2.41
CA ALA A 231 14.24 -1.20 -1.76
C ALA A 231 14.15 -1.35 -0.23
N PRO A 232 15.24 -1.66 0.49
CA PRO A 232 15.23 -1.67 1.95
C PRO A 232 14.85 -0.30 2.51
N GLY A 233 13.94 -0.27 3.48
CA GLY A 233 13.39 0.96 4.05
C GLY A 233 12.26 1.58 3.22
N GLN A 234 11.78 0.87 2.18
CA GLN A 234 10.60 1.30 1.44
C GLN A 234 9.36 1.39 2.35
N LEU A 235 8.43 2.25 1.95
CA LEU A 235 7.19 2.44 2.68
C LEU A 235 6.11 1.52 2.11
N VAL A 236 5.48 0.72 2.96
CA VAL A 236 4.43 -0.23 2.57
C VAL A 236 3.28 -0.22 3.57
N CYS A 237 2.12 -0.68 3.15
CA CYS A 237 0.97 -0.85 4.04
C CYS A 237 0.39 -2.26 3.94
N PHE A 238 -0.06 -2.78 5.07
CA PHE A 238 -0.74 -4.07 5.21
C PHE A 238 -1.90 -3.92 6.19
N GLY A 239 -2.97 -4.70 6.00
CA GLY A 239 -4.12 -4.72 6.90
C GLY A 239 -5.40 -5.14 6.19
N LYS A 240 -6.56 -4.81 6.79
CA LYS A 240 -7.89 -5.23 6.31
C LYS A 240 -8.20 -4.74 4.89
N GLY A 241 -7.81 -3.52 4.54
CA GLY A 241 -7.97 -2.93 3.21
C GLY A 241 -6.83 -3.25 2.25
N TYR A 242 -5.68 -3.68 2.77
CA TYR A 242 -4.46 -4.00 2.00
C TYR A 242 -3.95 -5.42 2.27
N VAL A 243 -4.82 -6.43 2.11
CA VAL A 243 -4.49 -7.85 2.35
C VAL A 243 -3.34 -8.34 1.48
N ASP A 244 -3.29 -7.89 0.22
CA ASP A 244 -2.21 -8.19 -0.73
C ASP A 244 -1.01 -7.23 -0.63
N GLY A 245 -1.00 -6.36 0.39
CA GLY A 245 -0.03 -5.29 0.56
C GLY A 245 -0.22 -4.12 -0.41
N LEU A 246 0.13 -2.92 0.06
CA LEU A 246 0.23 -1.71 -0.77
C LEU A 246 1.66 -1.20 -0.73
N TRP A 247 2.29 -1.08 -1.89
CA TRP A 247 3.56 -0.37 -2.01
C TRP A 247 3.32 1.14 -2.05
N CYS A 248 3.72 1.85 -0.99
CA CYS A 248 3.53 3.28 -0.88
C CYS A 248 4.63 4.05 -1.58
N SER A 249 5.91 3.78 -1.38
CA SER A 249 7.00 4.45 -2.10
C SER A 249 8.33 3.79 -1.79
N ALA A 250 9.37 4.13 -2.55
CA ALA A 250 10.74 3.65 -2.30
C ALA A 250 11.34 4.22 -1.00
N SER A 251 10.77 5.31 -0.45
CA SER A 251 11.20 5.90 0.81
C SER A 251 10.05 6.67 1.48
N PHE A 252 10.21 6.96 2.78
CA PHE A 252 9.28 7.79 3.55
C PHE A 252 9.12 9.18 2.93
N GLY A 253 10.24 9.85 2.64
CA GLY A 253 10.26 11.22 2.12
C GLY A 253 9.60 11.33 0.75
N ALA A 254 9.78 10.33 -0.13
CA ALA A 254 9.10 10.32 -1.43
C ALA A 254 7.57 10.14 -1.29
N ALA A 255 7.11 9.30 -0.34
CA ALA A 255 5.69 9.18 -0.05
C ALA A 255 5.13 10.47 0.56
N PHE A 256 5.88 11.09 1.48
CA PHE A 256 5.47 12.30 2.16
C PHE A 256 5.39 13.49 1.21
N ALA A 257 6.38 13.67 0.33
CA ALA A 257 6.36 14.72 -0.68
C ALA A 257 5.16 14.61 -1.62
N LEU A 258 4.82 13.39 -2.04
CA LEU A 258 3.65 13.14 -2.88
C LEU A 258 2.35 13.48 -2.15
N TYR A 259 2.28 13.16 -0.86
CA TYR A 259 1.13 13.45 -0.01
C TYR A 259 0.95 14.96 0.21
N VAL A 260 2.03 15.66 0.54
CA VAL A 260 2.00 17.12 0.74
C VAL A 260 1.63 17.83 -0.57
N ASP A 261 2.19 17.45 -1.72
CA ASP A 261 1.77 18.01 -3.02
C ASP A 261 0.27 17.81 -3.23
N ALA A 262 -0.23 16.59 -3.00
CA ALA A 262 -1.64 16.25 -3.19
C ALA A 262 -2.57 17.13 -2.35
N VAL A 263 -2.25 17.30 -1.07
CA VAL A 263 -3.02 18.09 -0.09
C VAL A 263 -2.92 19.58 -0.39
N VAL A 264 -1.70 20.13 -0.43
CA VAL A 264 -1.44 21.57 -0.56
C VAL A 264 -1.94 22.11 -1.89
N SER A 265 -1.81 21.35 -2.98
CA SER A 265 -2.31 21.77 -4.30
C SER A 265 -3.84 21.69 -4.43
N ARG A 266 -4.57 21.28 -3.37
CA ARG A 266 -6.03 21.08 -3.35
C ARG A 266 -6.54 20.13 -4.44
N LYS A 267 -5.65 19.36 -5.07
CA LYS A 267 -6.02 18.21 -5.91
C LYS A 267 -6.78 17.17 -5.09
N TRP A 268 -6.63 17.24 -3.76
CA TRP A 268 -7.25 16.41 -2.74
C TRP A 268 -8.01 17.28 -1.74
N LEU A 269 -9.32 17.09 -1.62
CA LEU A 269 -10.15 17.73 -0.62
C LEU A 269 -10.60 16.70 0.42
N TRP A 270 -10.39 17.02 1.70
CA TRP A 270 -10.94 16.25 2.82
C TRP A 270 -12.38 16.73 3.10
N GLU A 271 -13.37 15.92 2.73
CA GLU A 271 -14.78 16.19 3.01
C GLU A 271 -15.40 15.00 3.75
N LYS A 272 -16.00 15.24 4.92
CA LYS A 272 -16.81 14.25 5.67
C LYS A 272 -16.08 12.92 5.94
N GLY A 273 -14.83 12.97 6.40
CA GLY A 273 -14.07 11.77 6.75
C GLY A 273 -13.58 10.94 5.55
N CYS A 274 -13.64 11.48 4.34
CA CYS A 274 -13.13 10.83 3.14
C CYS A 274 -12.50 11.82 2.15
N PHE A 275 -11.58 11.32 1.34
CA PHE A 275 -10.94 12.11 0.30
C PHE A 275 -11.76 12.08 -1.00
N ALA A 276 -12.03 13.26 -1.56
CA ALA A 276 -12.65 13.43 -2.87
C ALA A 276 -11.67 14.10 -3.84
N ALA A 277 -11.69 13.67 -5.11
CA ALA A 277 -11.01 14.39 -6.19
C ALA A 277 -11.67 15.76 -6.40
N ASP A 278 -10.86 16.77 -6.73
CA ASP A 278 -11.17 18.18 -7.05
C ASP A 278 -12.67 18.54 -7.17
N ALA A 279 -13.10 19.57 -6.44
CA ALA A 279 -14.45 20.13 -6.49
C ALA A 279 -14.94 20.52 -7.90
N LYS A 280 -14.04 20.66 -8.88
CA LYS A 280 -14.38 20.89 -10.30
C LYS A 280 -14.83 19.62 -11.05
N ASP A 281 -14.57 18.43 -10.52
CA ASP A 281 -15.07 17.18 -11.11
C ASP A 281 -16.53 16.95 -10.69
N LYS A 282 -17.46 17.32 -11.58
CA LYS A 282 -18.92 17.16 -11.41
C LYS A 282 -19.34 15.71 -11.11
N LYS A 283 -18.46 14.71 -11.28
CA LYS A 283 -18.76 13.30 -10.99
C LYS A 283 -18.27 12.81 -9.63
N ARG A 284 -17.60 13.64 -8.80
CA ARG A 284 -17.06 13.28 -7.45
C ARG A 284 -16.54 11.84 -7.41
N ARG A 285 -15.70 11.44 -8.37
CA ARG A 285 -15.18 10.07 -8.40
C ARG A 285 -14.28 9.87 -7.18
N ARG A 286 -14.71 9.03 -6.22
CA ARG A 286 -13.87 8.58 -5.10
C ARG A 286 -12.58 8.01 -5.68
N MET A 287 -11.45 8.67 -5.41
CA MET A 287 -10.13 8.20 -5.80
C MET A 287 -9.40 7.76 -4.52
N SER A 288 -9.03 6.48 -4.44
CA SER A 288 -8.22 5.98 -3.33
C SER A 288 -6.78 6.50 -3.43
N TRP A 289 -6.10 6.61 -2.28
CA TRP A 289 -4.67 6.93 -2.23
C TRP A 289 -3.85 6.03 -3.15
N SER A 290 -4.08 4.71 -3.08
CA SER A 290 -3.42 3.72 -3.93
C SER A 290 -3.59 4.01 -5.42
N THR A 291 -4.77 4.45 -5.85
CA THR A 291 -5.05 4.78 -7.26
C THR A 291 -4.32 6.05 -7.70
N TYR A 292 -4.31 7.08 -6.87
CA TYR A 292 -3.62 8.33 -7.18
C TYR A 292 -2.11 8.17 -7.16
N ALA A 293 -1.60 7.53 -6.12
CA ALA A 293 -0.22 7.10 -5.99
C ALA A 293 0.22 6.38 -7.28
N ALA A 294 -0.52 5.38 -7.73
CA ALA A 294 -0.22 4.66 -8.97
C ALA A 294 -0.25 5.56 -10.22
N LYS A 295 -1.20 6.50 -10.32
CA LYS A 295 -1.31 7.42 -11.47
C LYS A 295 -0.17 8.43 -11.56
N GLN A 296 0.27 8.98 -10.43
CA GLN A 296 1.42 9.91 -10.40
C GLN A 296 2.75 9.20 -10.67
N ARG A 297 2.73 7.86 -10.78
CA ARG A 297 3.88 6.99 -11.06
C ARG A 297 3.85 6.35 -12.44
N ALA A 298 2.75 6.50 -13.18
CA ALA A 298 2.70 6.07 -14.58
C ALA A 298 3.50 7.07 -15.43
N PRO A 299 4.34 6.61 -16.36
CA PRO A 299 4.98 7.50 -17.33
C PRO A 299 3.95 8.25 -18.18
#